data_AF-A0A969SA33-F1
#
_entry.id   AF-A0A969SA33-F1
#
_cell.length_a   1.000
_cell.length_b   1.000
_cell.length_c   1.000
_cell.angle_alpha   90.00
_cell.angle_beta   90.00
_cell.angle_gamma   90.00
#
_symmetry.space_group_name_H-M   'P 1'
#
loop_
_entity.id
_entity.type
_entity.pdbx_description
1 polymer ?
#
loop_
_entity_poly.entity_id
_entity_poly.type
_entity_poly.pdbx_seq_one_letter_code
_entity_poly.pdbx_strand_id
1 'polypeptide(L)'
;LDAVNAIASNASCMVSDAVAGMICENQGLIQAGGNCYPNRRMAACLRDAEIVLRYVAYALLAGDASVLDDRCLNGLKETYAALGVPTSSTVRAVQIMKAQAAAHIKDQPSEALAGARLRKMGSIVTEDRCASLVSEAGSYFDRVISALS
;
A
#
# COMPACT_ATOMS: atom_id res chain seq x y z
N LEU A 1 9.77 14.34 6.47
CA LEU A 1 10.58 13.18 6.92
C LEU A 1 9.78 12.25 7.82
N ASP A 2 9.11 12.75 8.87
CA ASP A 2 8.32 11.90 9.78
C ASP A 2 7.24 11.07 9.08
N ALA A 3 6.54 11.65 8.09
CA ALA A 3 5.55 10.93 7.29
C ALA A 3 6.15 9.72 6.54
N VAL A 4 7.34 9.91 5.94
CA VAL A 4 8.07 8.83 5.25
C VAL A 4 8.56 7.79 6.27
N ASN A 5 9.08 8.23 7.42
CA ASN A 5 9.50 7.34 8.50
C ASN A 5 8.33 6.51 9.05
N ALA A 6 7.14 7.11 9.17
CA ALA A 6 5.93 6.43 9.62
C ALA A 6 5.51 5.31 8.67
N ILE A 7 5.63 5.50 7.36
CA ILE A 7 5.38 4.44 6.37
C ILE A 7 6.50 3.39 6.42
N ALA A 8 7.76 3.81 6.29
CA ALA A 8 8.91 2.90 6.18
C ALA A 8 9.08 2.01 7.42
N SER A 9 8.91 2.56 8.62
CA SER A 9 9.00 1.81 9.89
C SER A 9 7.89 0.78 10.07
N ASN A 10 6.77 0.91 9.36
CA ASN A 10 5.61 0.03 9.46
C ASN A 10 5.35 -0.79 8.17
N ALA A 11 6.23 -0.71 7.17
CA ALA A 11 6.01 -1.25 5.82
C ALA A 11 5.66 -2.76 5.82
N SER A 12 6.42 -3.59 6.55
CA SER A 12 6.15 -5.04 6.60
C SER A 12 4.77 -5.36 7.20
N CYS A 13 4.33 -4.59 8.20
CA CYS A 13 3.01 -4.77 8.81
C CYS A 13 1.91 -4.32 7.84
N MET A 14 2.10 -3.17 7.18
CA MET A 14 1.15 -2.62 6.21
C MET A 14 0.95 -3.58 5.02
N VAL A 15 2.04 -4.05 4.41
CA VAL A 15 1.99 -4.95 3.25
C VAL A 15 1.29 -6.26 3.59
N SER A 16 1.69 -6.91 4.69
CA SER A 16 1.11 -8.19 5.07
C SER A 16 -0.36 -8.08 5.45
N ASP A 17 -0.74 -7.02 6.17
CA ASP A 17 -2.14 -6.75 6.54
C ASP A 17 -3.01 -6.39 5.33
N ALA A 18 -2.50 -5.57 4.40
CA ALA A 18 -3.23 -5.20 3.20
C ALA A 18 -3.50 -6.38 2.26
N VAL A 19 -2.49 -7.25 2.05
CA VAL A 19 -2.66 -8.47 1.25
C VAL A 19 -3.57 -9.46 1.96
N ALA A 20 -3.46 -9.62 3.28
CA ALA A 20 -4.37 -10.45 4.06
C ALA A 20 -5.81 -9.93 4.00
N GLY A 21 -6.03 -8.61 4.09
CA GLY A 21 -7.33 -7.97 3.98
C GLY A 21 -7.97 -8.15 2.60
N MET A 22 -7.18 -7.98 1.53
CA MET A 22 -7.63 -8.28 0.16
C MET A 22 -8.08 -9.75 0.02
N ILE A 23 -7.36 -10.70 0.62
CA ILE A 23 -7.72 -12.12 0.60
C ILE A 23 -8.94 -12.41 1.48
N CYS A 24 -9.06 -11.75 2.64
CA CYS A 24 -10.19 -11.97 3.53
C CYS A 24 -11.52 -11.60 2.86
N GLU A 25 -11.52 -10.52 2.09
CA GLU A 25 -12.66 -10.05 1.30
C GLU A 25 -12.90 -10.89 0.03
N ASN A 26 -11.86 -11.55 -0.52
CA ASN A 26 -11.98 -12.43 -1.68
C ASN A 26 -11.21 -13.76 -1.48
N GLN A 27 -11.90 -14.73 -0.87
CA GLN A 27 -11.34 -16.07 -0.61
C GLN A 27 -10.96 -16.84 -1.88
N GLY A 28 -11.53 -16.50 -3.04
CA GLY A 28 -11.19 -17.14 -4.31
C GLY A 28 -9.73 -16.97 -4.72
N LEU A 29 -9.04 -15.95 -4.17
CA LEU A 29 -7.62 -15.69 -4.46
C LEU A 29 -6.68 -16.81 -4.00
N ILE A 30 -7.04 -17.55 -2.95
CA ILE A 30 -6.21 -18.63 -2.37
C ILE A 30 -6.72 -20.03 -2.69
N GLN A 31 -7.81 -20.15 -3.44
CA GLN A 31 -8.37 -21.43 -3.90
C GLN A 31 -7.67 -21.91 -5.18
N ALA A 32 -8.01 -23.11 -5.64
CA ALA A 32 -7.49 -23.64 -6.91
C ALA A 32 -7.83 -22.70 -8.07
N GLY A 33 -6.81 -22.28 -8.83
CA GLY A 33 -6.95 -21.29 -9.90
C GLY A 33 -6.86 -19.83 -9.44
N GLY A 34 -6.86 -19.56 -8.13
CA GLY A 34 -6.72 -18.23 -7.55
C GLY A 34 -5.33 -17.64 -7.76
N ASN A 35 -5.24 -16.30 -7.89
CA ASN A 35 -3.98 -15.66 -8.24
C ASN A 35 -3.00 -15.48 -7.08
N CYS A 36 -3.36 -15.86 -5.86
CA CYS A 36 -2.46 -16.00 -4.71
C CYS A 36 -2.15 -17.48 -4.38
N TYR A 37 -2.59 -18.43 -5.22
CA TYR A 37 -2.28 -19.85 -5.11
C TYR A 37 -1.30 -20.30 -6.21
N PRO A 38 -0.29 -21.14 -5.94
CA PRO A 38 0.19 -21.62 -4.63
C PRO A 38 1.16 -20.61 -3.98
N ASN A 39 1.91 -21.03 -2.96
CA ASN A 39 2.82 -20.17 -2.16
C ASN A 39 3.70 -19.20 -2.97
N ARG A 40 4.20 -19.59 -4.16
CA ARG A 40 5.00 -18.69 -5.00
C ARG A 40 4.22 -17.47 -5.49
N ARG A 41 2.92 -17.61 -5.76
CA ARG A 41 2.06 -16.50 -6.20
C ARG A 41 1.70 -15.60 -5.03
N MET A 42 1.47 -16.17 -3.85
CA MET A 42 1.35 -15.38 -2.62
C MET A 42 2.59 -14.51 -2.37
N ALA A 43 3.78 -15.12 -2.47
CA ALA A 43 5.04 -14.40 -2.31
C ALA A 43 5.23 -13.29 -3.36
N ALA A 44 4.84 -13.53 -4.61
CA ALA A 44 4.85 -12.51 -5.66
C ALA A 44 3.89 -11.36 -5.34
N CYS A 45 2.67 -11.65 -4.87
CA CYS A 45 1.70 -10.63 -4.47
C CYS A 45 2.20 -9.76 -3.32
N LEU A 46 2.82 -10.36 -2.29
CA LEU A 46 3.42 -9.63 -1.17
C LEU A 46 4.56 -8.72 -1.65
N ARG A 47 5.45 -9.25 -2.49
CA ARG A 47 6.55 -8.49 -3.08
C ARG A 47 6.04 -7.32 -3.93
N ASP A 48 5.02 -7.53 -4.74
CA ASP A 48 4.45 -6.49 -5.60
C ASP A 48 3.82 -5.37 -4.75
N ALA A 49 3.08 -5.71 -3.69
CA ALA A 49 2.55 -4.71 -2.75
C ALA A 49 3.67 -3.92 -2.04
N GLU A 50 4.75 -4.58 -1.64
CA GLU A 50 5.93 -3.92 -1.08
C GLU A 50 6.63 -2.99 -2.08
N ILE A 51 6.75 -3.41 -3.35
CA ILE A 51 7.31 -2.57 -4.43
C ILE A 51 6.48 -1.30 -4.60
N VAL A 52 5.16 -1.42 -4.68
CA VAL A 52 4.25 -0.27 -4.79
C VAL A 52 4.41 0.67 -3.59
N LEU A 53 4.35 0.13 -2.36
CA LEU A 53 4.47 0.95 -1.15
C LEU A 53 5.81 1.68 -1.07
N ARG A 54 6.89 1.02 -1.49
CA ARG A 54 8.24 1.60 -1.54
C ARG A 54 8.32 2.75 -2.53
N TYR A 55 7.78 2.61 -3.73
CA TYR A 55 7.78 3.70 -4.71
C TYR A 55 6.86 4.86 -4.31
N VAL A 56 5.75 4.60 -3.61
CA VAL A 56 4.94 5.65 -3.00
C VAL A 56 5.73 6.41 -1.92
N ALA A 57 6.49 5.70 -1.07
CA ALA A 57 7.34 6.34 -0.07
C ALA A 57 8.47 7.19 -0.71
N TYR A 58 9.00 6.75 -1.87
CA TYR A 58 9.97 7.54 -2.63
C TYR A 58 9.34 8.81 -3.22
N ALA A 59 8.14 8.72 -3.80
CA ALA A 59 7.42 9.88 -4.31
C ALA A 59 7.13 10.89 -3.20
N LEU A 60 6.69 10.42 -2.03
CA LEU A 60 6.45 11.27 -0.85
C LEU A 60 7.73 11.91 -0.30
N LEU A 61 8.86 11.21 -0.37
CA LEU A 61 10.14 11.76 0.06
C LEU A 61 10.66 12.82 -0.92
N ALA A 62 10.46 12.59 -2.22
CA ALA A 62 10.89 13.51 -3.28
C ALA A 62 9.93 14.70 -3.45
N GLY A 63 8.66 14.58 -3.02
CA GLY A 63 7.62 15.56 -3.30
C GLY A 63 7.19 15.58 -4.77
N ASP A 64 7.42 14.48 -5.50
CA ASP A 64 7.16 14.38 -6.94
C ASP A 64 6.84 12.94 -7.35
N ALA A 65 5.90 12.79 -8.29
CA ALA A 65 5.39 11.49 -8.72
C ALA A 65 6.26 10.79 -9.78
N SER A 66 7.24 11.48 -10.40
CA SER A 66 7.98 10.92 -11.56
C SER A 66 8.63 9.57 -11.25
N VAL A 67 9.22 9.40 -10.07
CA VAL A 67 9.85 8.13 -9.68
C VAL A 67 8.84 6.98 -9.57
N LEU A 68 7.61 7.26 -9.17
CA LEU A 68 6.53 6.28 -9.11
C LEU A 68 6.03 5.98 -10.52
N ASP A 69 5.78 7.01 -11.33
CA ASP A 69 5.24 6.87 -12.68
C ASP A 69 6.24 6.11 -13.59
N ASP A 70 7.49 6.56 -13.65
CA ASP A 70 8.50 6.06 -14.60
C ASP A 70 9.04 4.68 -14.25
N ARG A 71 9.17 4.37 -12.95
CA ARG A 71 9.85 3.14 -12.49
C ARG A 71 8.94 2.08 -11.92
N CYS A 72 7.67 2.40 -11.66
CA CYS A 72 6.71 1.45 -11.09
C CYS A 72 5.44 1.32 -11.92
N LEU A 73 4.84 2.42 -12.38
CA LEU A 73 3.50 2.38 -13.00
C LEU A 73 3.53 2.17 -14.51
N ASN A 74 4.55 2.69 -15.19
CA ASN A 74 4.67 2.55 -16.65
C ASN A 74 4.79 1.06 -17.04
N GLY A 75 3.80 0.56 -17.80
CA GLY A 75 3.72 -0.84 -18.22
C GLY A 75 3.15 -1.82 -17.19
N LEU A 76 2.75 -1.35 -15.99
CA LEU A 76 2.28 -2.22 -14.91
C LEU A 76 0.93 -2.88 -15.25
N LYS A 77 0.00 -2.11 -15.83
CA LYS A 77 -1.33 -2.60 -16.20
C LYS A 77 -1.24 -3.68 -17.29
N GLU A 78 -0.40 -3.46 -18.30
CA GLU A 78 -0.13 -4.38 -19.39
C GLU A 78 0.51 -5.67 -18.87
N THR A 79 1.46 -5.54 -17.93
CA THR A 79 2.11 -6.68 -17.27
C THR A 79 1.10 -7.50 -16.48
N TYR A 80 0.23 -6.85 -15.70
CA TYR A 80 -0.82 -7.53 -14.93
C TYR A 80 -1.86 -8.19 -15.83
N ALA A 81 -2.26 -7.55 -16.93
CA ALA A 81 -3.14 -8.16 -17.91
C ALA A 81 -2.52 -9.42 -18.52
N ALA A 82 -1.24 -9.35 -18.92
CA ALA A 82 -0.53 -10.49 -19.52
C ALA A 82 -0.34 -11.67 -18.53
N LEU A 83 -0.17 -11.38 -17.24
CA LEU A 83 0.00 -12.39 -16.19
C LEU A 83 -1.33 -12.89 -15.60
N GLY A 84 -2.46 -12.30 -15.99
CA GLY A 84 -3.78 -12.63 -15.43
C GLY A 84 -3.94 -12.19 -13.97
N VAL A 85 -3.26 -11.11 -13.56
CA VAL A 85 -3.39 -10.55 -12.22
C VAL A 85 -4.71 -9.77 -12.11
N PRO A 86 -5.57 -10.08 -11.12
CA PRO A 86 -6.88 -9.42 -10.99
C PRO A 86 -6.71 -7.97 -10.50
N THR A 87 -6.92 -7.02 -11.40
CA THR A 87 -6.82 -5.57 -11.14
C THR A 87 -7.63 -5.12 -9.93
N SER A 88 -8.88 -5.60 -9.78
CA SER A 88 -9.75 -5.20 -8.67
C SER A 88 -9.19 -5.58 -7.30
N SER A 89 -8.57 -6.76 -7.19
CA SER A 89 -7.92 -7.21 -5.96
C SER A 89 -6.65 -6.39 -5.68
N THR A 90 -5.83 -6.11 -6.70
CA THR A 90 -4.67 -5.25 -6.54
C THR A 90 -5.07 -3.84 -6.08
N VAL A 91 -6.07 -3.23 -6.73
CA VAL A 91 -6.62 -1.92 -6.32
C VAL A 91 -7.09 -1.96 -4.87
N ARG A 92 -7.73 -3.05 -4.44
CA ARG A 92 -8.19 -3.18 -3.05
C ARG A 92 -7.02 -3.22 -2.05
N ALA A 93 -5.96 -3.98 -2.33
CA ALA A 93 -4.76 -3.97 -1.50
C ALA A 93 -4.13 -2.57 -1.41
N VAL A 94 -4.06 -1.83 -2.52
CA VAL A 94 -3.55 -0.45 -2.55
C VAL A 94 -4.44 0.50 -1.73
N GLN A 95 -5.76 0.35 -1.77
CA GLN A 95 -6.68 1.14 -0.94
C GLN A 95 -6.48 0.90 0.55
N ILE A 96 -6.24 -0.35 0.97
CA ILE A 96 -5.95 -0.68 2.37
C ILE A 96 -4.63 -0.04 2.79
N MET A 97 -3.57 -0.15 1.97
CA MET A 97 -2.28 0.52 2.24
C MET A 97 -2.41 2.04 2.32
N LYS A 98 -3.24 2.67 1.48
CA LYS A 98 -3.55 4.10 1.54
C LYS A 98 -4.13 4.49 2.91
N ALA A 99 -5.12 3.75 3.39
CA ALA A 99 -5.76 4.00 4.68
C ALA A 99 -4.78 3.82 5.85
N GLN A 100 -3.97 2.76 5.81
CA GLN A 100 -2.92 2.51 6.80
C GLN A 100 -1.86 3.63 6.81
N ALA A 101 -1.39 4.07 5.64
CA ALA A 101 -0.42 5.15 5.52
C ALA A 101 -0.97 6.45 6.12
N ALA A 102 -2.21 6.81 5.81
CA ALA A 102 -2.86 7.98 6.40
C ALA A 102 -2.97 7.88 7.93
N ALA A 103 -3.27 6.69 8.47
CA ALA A 103 -3.33 6.47 9.91
C ALA A 103 -1.95 6.59 10.58
N HIS A 104 -0.89 6.02 9.98
CA HIS A 104 0.46 6.10 10.49
C HIS A 104 1.06 7.51 10.39
N ILE A 105 0.83 8.24 9.28
CA ILE A 105 1.27 9.64 9.13
C ILE A 105 0.64 10.53 10.21
N LYS A 106 -0.64 10.31 10.54
CA LYS A 106 -1.33 11.05 11.61
C LYS A 106 -0.98 10.59 13.03
N ASP A 107 -0.17 9.54 13.16
CA ASP A 107 0.08 8.79 14.40
C ASP A 107 -1.20 8.31 15.12
N GLN A 108 -2.22 7.96 14.34
CA GLN A 108 -3.52 7.45 14.80
C GLN A 108 -3.88 6.07 14.22
N PRO A 109 -3.00 5.05 14.26
CA PRO A 109 -3.46 3.69 14.02
C PRO A 109 -4.40 3.25 15.15
N SER A 110 -5.39 2.43 14.81
CA SER A 110 -6.39 1.91 15.75
C SER A 110 -5.98 0.55 16.31
N GLU A 111 -6.26 0.31 17.59
CA GLU A 111 -6.05 -1.00 18.22
C GLU A 111 -6.87 -2.11 17.57
N ALA A 112 -8.08 -1.77 17.09
CA ALA A 112 -8.96 -2.72 16.43
C ALA A 112 -8.35 -3.32 15.14
N LEU A 113 -7.55 -2.54 14.40
CA LEU A 113 -6.90 -3.00 13.18
C LEU A 113 -5.51 -3.57 13.45
N ALA A 114 -4.73 -2.95 14.35
CA ALA A 114 -3.33 -3.32 14.55
C ALA A 114 -3.12 -4.39 15.64
N GLY A 115 -4.03 -4.53 16.60
CA GLY A 115 -3.90 -5.42 17.75
C GLY A 115 -2.53 -5.27 18.44
N ALA A 116 -1.87 -6.41 18.71
CA ALA A 116 -0.54 -6.45 19.32
C ALA A 116 0.59 -5.84 18.46
N ARG A 117 0.33 -5.54 17.18
CA ARG A 117 1.29 -4.93 16.25
C ARG A 117 1.16 -3.41 16.19
N LEU A 118 0.31 -2.80 17.03
CA LEU A 118 0.16 -1.35 17.09
C LEU A 118 1.52 -0.66 17.32
N ARG A 119 1.79 0.37 16.53
CA ARG A 119 2.96 1.23 16.65
C ARG A 119 2.54 2.69 16.71
N LYS A 120 3.14 3.44 17.63
CA LYS A 120 3.04 4.89 17.72
C LYS A 120 4.41 5.48 17.37
N MET A 121 4.40 6.51 16.53
CA MET A 121 5.62 7.15 16.05
C MET A 121 6.17 8.18 17.04
N GLY A 122 5.31 8.78 17.87
CA GLY A 122 5.74 9.76 18.88
C GLY A 122 6.18 11.10 18.27
N SER A 123 5.73 11.39 17.04
CA SER A 123 5.95 12.68 16.37
C SER A 123 5.25 13.81 17.11
N ILE A 124 5.79 15.04 16.99
CA ILE A 124 5.15 16.23 17.54
C ILE A 124 3.77 16.40 16.89
N VAL A 125 2.72 16.41 17.71
CA VAL A 125 1.33 16.46 17.24
C VAL A 125 0.91 17.92 17.03
N THR A 126 0.54 18.26 15.79
CA THR A 126 -0.17 19.50 15.44
C THR A 126 -1.68 19.25 15.36
N GLU A 127 -2.48 20.32 15.39
CA GLU A 127 -3.96 20.22 15.32
C GLU A 127 -4.45 19.53 14.04
N ASP A 128 -3.85 19.87 12.90
CA ASP A 128 -4.20 19.33 11.58
C ASP A 128 -3.56 17.97 11.27
N ARG A 129 -2.66 17.49 12.14
CA ARG A 129 -1.94 16.21 12.02
C ARG A 129 -1.38 15.96 10.61
N CYS A 130 -0.69 16.96 10.07
CA CYS A 130 -0.05 16.88 8.75
C CYS A 130 -1.05 16.61 7.61
N ALA A 131 -2.25 17.18 7.66
CA ALA A 131 -3.32 16.96 6.68
C ALA A 131 -2.85 17.11 5.22
N SER A 132 -1.97 18.09 4.94
CA SER A 132 -1.38 18.28 3.62
C SER A 132 -0.56 17.06 3.16
N LEU A 133 0.30 16.52 4.02
CA LEU A 133 1.12 15.33 3.70
C LEU A 133 0.26 14.07 3.60
N VAL A 134 -0.82 13.96 4.37
CA VAL A 134 -1.80 12.87 4.24
C VAL A 134 -2.49 12.94 2.88
N SER A 135 -2.90 14.13 2.45
CA SER A 135 -3.50 14.34 1.13
C SER A 135 -2.51 14.04 0.01
N GLU A 136 -1.26 14.49 0.14
CA GLU A 136 -0.20 14.24 -0.83
C GLU A 136 0.10 12.74 -0.95
N ALA A 137 0.36 12.06 0.18
CA ALA A 137 0.55 10.61 0.19
C ALA A 137 -0.64 9.87 -0.43
N GLY A 138 -1.86 10.29 -0.06
CA GLY A 138 -3.10 9.77 -0.63
C GLY A 138 -3.17 9.90 -2.15
N SER A 139 -2.71 11.02 -2.70
CA SER A 139 -2.69 11.25 -4.14
C SER A 139 -1.77 10.28 -4.88
N TYR A 140 -0.61 9.90 -4.31
CA TYR A 140 0.28 8.90 -4.92
C TYR A 140 -0.37 7.51 -4.95
N PHE A 141 -1.09 7.11 -3.90
CA PHE A 141 -1.88 5.88 -3.93
C PHE A 141 -3.01 5.94 -4.97
N ASP A 142 -3.67 7.09 -5.12
CA ASP A 142 -4.71 7.28 -6.13
C ASP A 142 -4.15 7.22 -7.57
N ARG A 143 -2.91 7.66 -7.78
CA ARG A 143 -2.20 7.48 -9.06
C ARG A 143 -1.98 6.00 -9.37
N VAL A 144 -1.54 5.19 -8.39
CA VAL A 144 -1.41 3.73 -8.55
C VAL A 144 -2.75 3.12 -8.95
N ILE A 145 -3.83 3.47 -8.24
CA ILE A 145 -5.19 2.98 -8.51
C ILE A 145 -5.64 3.37 -9.93
N SER A 146 -5.38 4.61 -10.33
CA SER A 146 -5.74 5.13 -11.65
C SER A 146 -4.96 4.44 -12.77
N ALA A 147 -3.67 4.15 -12.58
CA ALA A 147 -2.85 3.45 -13.56
C ALA A 147 -3.27 1.99 -13.77
N LEU A 148 -3.86 1.36 -12.74
CA LEU A 148 -4.34 -0.02 -12.82
C LEU A 148 -5.77 -0.14 -13.39
N SER A 149 -6.59 0.90 -13.23
CA SER A 149 -8.00 0.94 -13.66
C SER A 149 -8.14 1.10 -15.17
#